data_AF-A0A820M8Z8-F1
#
_entry.id   AF-A0A820M8Z8-F1
#
_cell.length_a   1.000
_cell.length_b   1.000
_cell.length_c   1.000
_cell.angle_alpha   90.00
_cell.angle_beta   90.00
_cell.angle_gamma   90.00
#
_symmetry.space_group_name_H-M   'P 1'
#
loop_
_entity.id
_entity.type
_entity.pdbx_description
1 polymer ?
#
loop_
_entity_poly.entity_id
_entity_poly.type
_entity_poly.pdbx_seq_one_letter_code
_entity_poly.pdbx_strand_id
1 'polypeptide(L)'
;KQLNEISIDEELPIGTIVTFLNDKIPNLDQSLEYDLVKPFSSDLDLFSIDHIRHTLNIKKRIDYEQICLNINFHHCLISINIAVSNHDTINVYIIPIHIKNIDDNLIKFFVNRTIIEIEENDEYWFNKTYILPHAYDADGDLITFG
;
A
#
# COMPACT_ATOMS: atom_id res chain seq x y z
N LYS A 1 19.42 8.57 9.52
CA LYS A 1 20.26 7.65 8.72
C LYS A 1 19.34 6.78 7.88
N GLN A 2 19.46 6.84 6.56
CA GLN A 2 18.61 6.04 5.68
C GLN A 2 19.16 4.61 5.59
N LEU A 3 18.25 3.64 5.65
CA LEU A 3 18.53 2.22 5.52
C LEU A 3 18.06 1.73 4.14
N ASN A 4 18.47 0.50 3.79
CA ASN A 4 18.05 -0.12 2.54
C ASN A 4 16.54 -0.34 2.51
N GLU A 5 15.97 -0.17 1.32
CA GLU A 5 14.56 -0.40 1.05
C GLU A 5 14.16 -1.86 1.30
N ILE A 6 12.91 -2.03 1.73
CA ILE A 6 12.23 -3.32 1.87
C ILE A 6 10.98 -3.25 1.00
N SER A 7 10.72 -4.28 0.21
CA SER A 7 9.45 -4.39 -0.52
C SER A 7 8.56 -5.43 0.14
N ILE A 8 7.28 -5.08 0.32
CA ILE A 8 6.24 -5.97 0.82
C ILE A 8 5.04 -5.92 -0.12
N ASP A 9 4.29 -7.02 -0.18
CA ASP A 9 2.98 -7.01 -0.80
C ASP A 9 1.99 -6.32 0.16
N GLU A 10 0.94 -5.71 -0.37
CA GLU A 10 -0.19 -5.29 0.44
C GLU A 10 -1.00 -6.49 0.96
N GLU A 11 -2.08 -6.23 1.70
CA GLU A 11 -2.99 -7.25 2.26
C GLU A 11 -2.33 -8.34 3.11
N LEU A 12 -1.08 -8.12 3.53
CA LEU A 12 -0.39 -9.04 4.41
C LEU A 12 -1.14 -9.17 5.74
N PRO A 13 -1.26 -10.39 6.28
CA PRO A 13 -1.93 -10.60 7.56
C PRO A 13 -1.31 -9.77 8.69
N ILE A 14 -2.15 -9.29 9.60
CA ILE A 14 -1.69 -8.64 10.82
C ILE A 14 -0.79 -9.60 11.60
N GLY A 15 0.35 -9.08 12.09
CA GLY A 15 1.39 -9.82 12.77
C GLY A 15 2.51 -10.31 11.86
N THR A 16 2.36 -10.22 10.53
CA THR A 16 3.41 -10.58 9.57
C THR A 16 4.69 -9.82 9.86
N ILE A 17 5.83 -10.53 9.86
CA ILE A 17 7.15 -9.95 10.07
C ILE A 17 7.61 -9.32 8.77
N VAL A 18 7.85 -8.01 8.79
CA VAL A 18 8.41 -7.24 7.67
C VAL A 18 9.92 -7.42 7.63
N THR A 19 10.58 -7.28 8.78
CA THR A 19 12.04 -7.45 8.89
C THR A 19 12.51 -7.62 10.33
N PHE A 20 13.73 -8.12 10.48
CA PHE A 20 14.46 -8.14 11.74
C PHE A 20 15.28 -6.85 11.87
N LEU A 21 15.06 -6.09 12.94
CA LEU A 21 15.67 -4.80 13.15
C LEU A 21 17.16 -4.91 13.51
N ASN A 22 17.56 -5.99 14.18
CA ASN A 22 18.97 -6.25 14.52
C ASN A 22 19.87 -6.39 13.29
N ASP A 23 19.32 -6.84 12.16
CA ASP A 23 20.05 -6.97 10.90
C ASP A 23 20.19 -5.64 10.15
N LYS A 24 19.37 -4.65 10.51
CA LYS A 24 19.24 -3.37 9.80
C LYS A 24 19.87 -2.21 10.58
N ILE A 25 19.76 -2.23 11.91
CA ILE A 25 20.24 -1.17 12.78
C ILE A 25 21.47 -1.68 13.55
N PRO A 26 22.64 -1.06 13.37
CA PRO A 26 23.84 -1.48 14.07
C PRO A 26 23.73 -1.23 15.57
N ASN A 27 24.19 -2.19 16.36
CA ASN A 27 24.23 -2.15 17.83
C ASN A 27 22.86 -1.91 18.48
N LEU A 28 21.77 -2.40 17.87
CA LEU A 28 20.42 -2.26 18.43
C LEU A 28 20.28 -3.00 19.77
N ASP A 29 20.98 -4.11 19.93
CA ASP A 29 21.11 -4.90 21.16
C ASP A 29 21.72 -4.13 22.33
N GLN A 30 22.52 -3.10 22.03
CA GLN A 30 23.16 -2.23 23.02
C GLN A 30 22.37 -0.96 23.27
N SER A 31 21.21 -0.79 22.62
CA SER A 31 20.39 0.41 22.80
C SER A 31 19.66 0.39 24.14
N LEU A 32 19.48 1.58 24.72
CA LEU A 32 18.70 1.76 25.94
C LEU A 32 17.21 1.64 25.64
N GLU A 33 16.80 2.24 24.52
CA GLU A 33 15.42 2.27 24.07
C GLU A 33 15.40 2.55 22.58
N TYR A 34 14.45 1.97 21.87
CA TYR A 34 14.16 2.33 20.50
C TYR A 34 12.68 2.19 20.20
N ASP A 35 12.12 3.11 19.43
CA ASP A 35 10.72 3.06 19.02
C ASP A 35 10.46 3.84 17.73
N LEU A 36 9.28 3.64 17.15
CA LEU A 36 8.76 4.37 16.00
C LEU A 36 8.54 5.86 16.36
N VAL A 37 9.00 6.77 15.51
CA VAL A 37 8.86 8.24 15.70
C VAL A 37 8.24 8.95 14.51
N LYS A 38 7.54 10.06 14.76
CA LYS A 38 6.77 10.81 13.75
C LYS A 38 7.55 12.01 13.20
N PRO A 39 7.44 12.32 11.89
CA PRO A 39 6.77 13.59 11.56
C PRO A 39 5.80 13.63 10.35
N PHE A 40 5.54 12.57 9.58
CA PHE A 40 4.85 12.71 8.28
C PHE A 40 3.79 11.64 7.91
N SER A 41 2.99 11.12 8.85
CA SER A 41 2.07 10.03 8.49
C SER A 41 0.78 10.06 9.29
N SER A 42 -0.35 10.16 8.59
CA SER A 42 -1.67 9.72 9.05
C SER A 42 -1.69 8.23 9.43
N ASP A 43 -0.72 7.44 8.95
CA ASP A 43 -0.79 5.97 8.86
C ASP A 43 0.27 5.22 9.71
N LEU A 44 0.79 5.85 10.78
CA LEU A 44 1.75 5.20 11.70
C LEU A 44 1.20 3.99 12.47
N ASP A 45 -0.10 3.74 12.37
CA ASP A 45 -0.74 2.58 13.00
C ASP A 45 -0.68 1.32 12.12
N LEU A 46 0.02 1.37 10.98
CA LEU A 46 0.22 0.23 10.07
C LEU A 46 1.30 -0.75 10.56
N PHE A 47 2.27 -0.27 11.35
CA PHE A 47 3.38 -1.10 11.83
C PHE A 47 3.52 -1.06 13.35
N SER A 48 4.14 -2.11 13.89
CA SER A 48 4.52 -2.21 15.30
C SER A 48 5.88 -2.85 15.44
N ILE A 49 6.58 -2.52 16.51
CA ILE A 49 7.82 -3.19 16.89
C ILE A 49 7.52 -4.25 17.95
N ASP A 50 8.01 -5.48 17.73
CA ASP A 50 8.16 -6.47 18.79
C ASP A 50 9.56 -6.29 19.39
N HIS A 51 9.63 -5.69 20.58
CA HIS A 51 10.91 -5.45 21.28
C HIS A 51 11.55 -6.74 21.82
N ILE A 52 10.77 -7.81 22.00
CA ILE A 52 11.29 -9.09 22.49
C ILE A 52 11.98 -9.84 21.34
N ARG A 53 11.36 -9.81 20.15
CA ARG A 53 11.87 -10.52 18.95
C ARG A 53 12.73 -9.63 18.06
N HIS A 54 12.80 -8.33 18.35
CA HIS A 54 13.45 -7.30 17.55
C HIS A 54 12.95 -7.27 16.10
N THR A 55 11.63 -7.39 15.90
CA THR A 55 11.02 -7.40 14.56
C THR A 55 10.12 -6.19 14.33
N LEU A 56 10.07 -5.73 13.08
CA LEU A 56 9.02 -4.84 12.59
C LEU A 56 7.90 -5.69 12.01
N ASN A 57 6.67 -5.46 12.46
CA ASN A 57 5.51 -6.27 12.11
C ASN A 57 4.37 -5.42 11.55
N ILE A 58 3.53 -6.03 10.73
CA ILE A 58 2.26 -5.47 10.29
C ILE A 58 1.30 -5.39 11.48
N LYS A 59 0.78 -4.19 11.76
CA LYS A 59 -0.18 -3.93 12.84
C LYS A 59 -1.62 -3.81 12.32
N LYS A 60 -1.80 -3.33 11.10
CA LYS A 60 -3.10 -3.16 10.44
C LYS A 60 -3.02 -3.54 8.97
N ARG A 61 -4.18 -3.79 8.36
CA ARG A 61 -4.34 -4.01 6.92
C ARG A 61 -3.71 -2.82 6.16
N ILE A 62 -2.87 -3.17 5.19
CA ILE A 62 -2.25 -2.24 4.25
C ILE A 62 -2.97 -2.45 2.93
N ASP A 63 -3.61 -1.40 2.44
CA ASP A 63 -4.40 -1.39 1.20
C ASP A 63 -3.76 -0.32 0.30
N TYR A 64 -3.21 -0.76 -0.83
CA TYR A 64 -2.44 0.05 -1.78
C TYR A 64 -3.34 1.13 -2.37
N GLU A 65 -4.58 0.80 -2.69
CA GLU A 65 -5.56 1.70 -3.27
C GLU A 65 -5.83 2.88 -2.32
N GLN A 66 -5.99 2.59 -1.03
CA GLN A 66 -6.20 3.60 0.00
C GLN A 66 -4.95 4.45 0.28
N ILE A 67 -3.75 3.86 0.27
CA ILE A 67 -2.52 4.53 0.69
C ILE A 67 -1.85 5.29 -0.47
N CYS A 68 -1.83 4.68 -1.65
CA CYS A 68 -0.95 5.05 -2.76
C CYS A 68 -1.68 5.83 -3.85
N LEU A 69 -2.95 5.48 -4.15
CA LEU A 69 -3.73 6.19 -5.19
C LEU A 69 -4.11 7.61 -4.76
N ASN A 70 -4.33 7.84 -3.47
CA ASN A 70 -4.54 9.19 -2.92
C ASN A 70 -3.35 10.14 -3.18
N ILE A 71 -2.18 9.60 -3.50
CA ILE A 71 -0.93 10.35 -3.66
C ILE A 71 -0.46 10.38 -5.15
N ASN A 72 -1.18 9.74 -6.09
CA ASN A 72 -0.81 9.66 -7.52
C ASN A 72 0.64 9.16 -7.75
N PHE A 73 1.08 8.14 -7.00
CA PHE A 73 2.42 7.58 -7.13
C PHE A 73 2.42 6.25 -7.90
N HIS A 74 3.19 6.18 -8.99
CA HIS A 74 3.54 4.91 -9.66
C HIS A 74 4.50 4.04 -8.82
N HIS A 75 5.05 4.58 -7.73
CA HIS A 75 5.97 3.90 -6.83
C HIS A 75 5.58 4.22 -5.39
N CYS A 76 4.84 3.31 -4.75
CA CYS A 76 4.29 3.55 -3.42
C CYS A 76 5.34 3.30 -2.34
N LEU A 77 6.04 4.36 -1.93
CA LEU A 77 7.09 4.30 -0.93
C LEU A 77 6.68 5.03 0.34
N ILE A 78 6.55 4.28 1.43
CA ILE A 78 6.36 4.82 2.78
C ILE A 78 7.69 4.81 3.54
N SER A 79 7.88 5.74 4.48
CA SER A 79 9.11 5.83 5.28
C SER A 79 8.80 5.64 6.76
N ILE A 80 9.40 4.61 7.35
CA ILE A 80 9.31 4.33 8.79
C ILE A 80 10.54 4.89 9.49
N ASN A 81 10.33 5.75 10.49
CA ASN A 81 11.42 6.31 11.28
C ASN A 81 11.51 5.62 12.64
N ILE A 82 12.70 5.15 13.01
CA ILE A 82 12.98 4.51 14.28
C ILE A 82 14.01 5.37 15.01
N ALA A 83 13.64 5.91 16.17
CA ALA A 83 14.60 6.56 17.06
C ALA A 83 15.26 5.50 17.94
N VAL A 84 16.57 5.58 18.08
CA VAL A 84 17.38 4.67 18.89
C VAL A 84 18.21 5.52 19.85
N SER A 85 17.99 5.31 21.14
CA SER A 85 18.67 6.00 22.23
C SER A 85 19.83 5.15 22.74
N ASN A 86 21.04 5.72 22.71
CA ASN A 86 22.27 5.11 23.20
C ASN A 86 22.98 6.10 24.10
N HIS A 87 23.01 5.86 25.41
CA HIS A 87 23.65 6.69 26.45
C HIS A 87 23.48 8.21 26.24
N ASP A 88 24.36 8.85 25.47
CA ASP A 88 24.39 10.30 25.25
C ASP A 88 23.89 10.74 23.86
N THR A 89 23.38 9.82 23.03
CA THR A 89 23.00 10.09 21.64
C THR A 89 21.64 9.49 21.28
N ILE A 90 20.88 10.21 20.45
CA ILE A 90 19.67 9.70 19.80
C ILE A 90 19.94 9.69 18.30
N ASN A 91 19.84 8.52 17.70
CA ASN A 91 19.96 8.34 16.25
C ASN A 91 18.60 7.99 15.67
N VAL A 92 18.18 8.69 14.61
CA VAL A 92 16.97 8.33 13.86
C VAL A 92 17.36 7.55 12.61
N TYR A 93 16.82 6.35 12.46
CA TYR A 93 16.95 5.50 11.28
C TYR A 93 15.68 5.57 10.45
N ILE A 94 15.81 5.60 9.12
CA ILE A 94 14.69 5.71 8.17
C ILE A 94 14.70 4.46 7.31
N ILE A 95 13.64 3.66 7.39
CA ILE A 95 13.44 2.45 6.59
C ILE A 95 12.42 2.77 5.51
N PRO A 96 12.83 2.80 4.22
CA PRO A 96 11.89 2.90 3.12
C PRO A 96 11.19 1.54 2.93
N ILE A 97 9.87 1.54 2.88
CA ILE A 97 9.05 0.36 2.57
C ILE A 97 8.29 0.64 1.28
N HIS A 98 8.57 -0.17 0.26
CA HIS A 98 7.84 -0.16 -1.00
C HIS A 98 6.66 -1.14 -0.90
N ILE A 99 5.45 -0.64 -1.08
CA ILE A 99 4.23 -1.43 -1.09
C ILE A 99 3.96 -1.83 -2.53
N LYS A 100 3.84 -3.13 -2.78
CA LYS A 100 3.47 -3.67 -4.08
C LYS A 100 1.97 -3.86 -4.15
N ASN A 101 1.41 -3.38 -5.25
CA ASN A 101 0.03 -3.62 -5.62
C ASN A 101 -0.19 -5.11 -5.94
N ILE A 102 -1.27 -5.69 -5.46
CA ILE A 102 -1.73 -7.03 -5.82
C ILE A 102 -3.17 -6.97 -6.36
N ASP A 103 -3.53 -7.90 -7.23
CA ASP A 103 -4.92 -8.04 -7.74
C ASP A 103 -5.83 -8.60 -6.62
N ASP A 104 -6.37 -7.72 -5.78
CA ASP A 104 -7.33 -8.04 -4.71
C ASP A 104 -8.70 -7.35 -4.89
N ASN A 105 -8.83 -6.45 -5.86
CA ASN A 105 -10.07 -5.75 -6.16
C ASN A 105 -10.75 -6.29 -7.42
N LEU A 106 -12.01 -6.69 -7.26
CA LEU A 106 -12.82 -7.07 -8.41
C LEU A 106 -13.14 -5.87 -9.31
N ILE A 107 -13.06 -6.08 -10.62
CA ILE A 107 -13.58 -5.20 -11.66
C ILE A 107 -15.06 -4.86 -11.41
N LYS A 108 -15.40 -3.57 -11.46
CA LYS A 108 -16.75 -3.05 -11.15
C LYS A 108 -17.23 -2.06 -12.22
N PHE A 109 -18.54 -1.87 -12.29
CA PHE A 109 -19.15 -0.75 -13.01
C PHE A 109 -19.63 0.29 -12.00
N PHE A 110 -19.54 1.58 -12.34
CA PHE A 110 -20.14 2.64 -11.53
C PHE A 110 -21.67 2.60 -11.50
N VAL A 111 -22.27 1.85 -12.42
CA VAL A 111 -23.71 1.68 -12.54
C VAL A 111 -24.09 0.22 -12.32
N ASN A 112 -25.06 -0.01 -11.42
CA ASN A 112 -25.56 -1.36 -11.15
C ASN A 112 -26.47 -1.89 -12.26
N ARG A 113 -27.02 -0.99 -13.08
CA ARG A 113 -27.89 -1.32 -14.21
C ARG A 113 -27.75 -0.27 -15.30
N THR A 114 -27.60 -0.74 -16.53
CA THR A 114 -27.70 0.08 -17.75
C THR A 114 -28.91 -0.38 -18.54
N ILE A 115 -29.71 0.57 -19.01
CA ILE A 115 -30.83 0.33 -19.92
C ILE A 115 -30.44 0.97 -21.24
N ILE A 116 -30.51 0.18 -22.32
CA ILE A 116 -30.25 0.62 -23.68
C ILE A 116 -31.54 0.42 -24.45
N GLU A 117 -32.08 1.50 -24.98
CA GLU A 117 -33.29 1.49 -25.79
C GLU A 117 -32.89 1.54 -27.27
N ILE A 118 -33.43 0.58 -28.04
CA ILE A 118 -33.11 0.39 -29.45
C ILE A 118 -34.41 0.58 -30.23
N GLU A 119 -34.43 1.54 -31.14
CA GLU A 119 -35.57 1.80 -32.01
C GLU A 119 -35.59 0.79 -33.17
N GLU A 120 -36.68 0.04 -33.28
CA GLU A 120 -36.85 -1.00 -34.30
C GLU A 120 -36.93 -0.45 -35.73
N ASN A 121 -37.34 0.81 -35.90
CA ASN A 121 -37.55 1.46 -37.19
C ASN A 121 -36.41 2.40 -37.60
N ASP A 122 -35.27 2.33 -36.91
CA ASP A 122 -34.10 3.13 -37.27
C ASP A 122 -33.50 2.66 -38.61
N GLU A 123 -33.53 3.53 -39.62
CA GLU A 123 -33.03 3.27 -40.98
C GLU A 123 -31.53 2.88 -41.00
N TYR A 124 -30.77 3.23 -39.95
CA TYR A 124 -29.33 2.99 -39.83
C TYR A 124 -28.96 1.94 -38.76
N TRP A 125 -29.92 1.12 -38.30
CA TRP A 125 -29.72 0.16 -37.20
C TRP A 125 -28.50 -0.76 -37.36
N PHE A 126 -28.18 -1.16 -38.60
CA PHE A 126 -27.11 -2.12 -38.92
C PHE A 126 -25.69 -1.57 -38.74
N ASN A 127 -25.53 -0.25 -38.58
CA ASN A 127 -24.24 0.39 -38.37
C ASN A 127 -24.23 1.30 -37.12
N LYS A 128 -25.21 1.12 -36.23
CA LYS A 128 -25.33 1.90 -35.01
C LYS A 128 -24.56 1.23 -33.88
N THR A 129 -23.76 2.01 -33.17
CA THR A 129 -23.06 1.57 -31.96
C THR A 129 -23.72 2.17 -30.72
N TYR A 130 -23.76 1.38 -29.65
CA TYR A 130 -24.33 1.79 -28.37
C TYR A 130 -23.22 1.76 -27.33
N ILE A 131 -23.07 2.88 -26.61
CA ILE A 131 -22.03 3.02 -25.61
C ILE A 131 -22.43 2.22 -24.37
N LEU A 132 -21.57 1.29 -23.97
CA LEU A 132 -21.68 0.60 -22.70
C LEU A 132 -20.95 1.40 -21.61
N PRO A 133 -21.37 1.29 -20.34
CA PRO A 133 -20.59 1.87 -19.25
C PRO A 133 -19.20 1.25 -19.24
N HIS A 134 -18.21 2.07 -18.91
CA HIS A 134 -16.86 1.58 -18.67
C HIS A 134 -16.82 0.85 -17.32
N ALA A 135 -16.18 -0.32 -17.32
CA ALA A 135 -15.73 -0.94 -16.09
C ALA A 135 -14.51 -0.18 -15.55
N TYR A 136 -14.29 -0.27 -14.24
CA TYR A 136 -13.10 0.22 -13.57
C TYR A 136 -12.54 -0.89 -12.70
N ASP A 137 -11.22 -0.88 -12.57
CA ASP A 137 -10.48 -1.72 -11.65
C ASP A 137 -9.69 -0.81 -10.71
N ALA A 138 -9.74 -1.10 -9.41
CA ALA A 138 -9.02 -0.30 -8.43
C ALA A 138 -7.52 -0.59 -8.49
N ASP A 139 -7.13 -1.80 -8.88
CA ASP A 139 -5.74 -2.25 -8.95
C ASP A 139 -5.03 -1.67 -10.20
N GLY A 140 -5.80 -1.05 -11.10
CA GLY A 140 -5.29 -0.42 -12.32
C GLY A 140 -4.95 -1.42 -13.43
N ASP A 141 -5.50 -2.63 -13.36
CA ASP A 141 -5.32 -3.67 -14.37
C ASP A 141 -5.91 -3.30 -15.73
N LEU A 142 -5.34 -3.93 -16.77
CA LEU A 142 -5.80 -3.78 -18.15
C LEU A 142 -7.13 -4.50 -18.35
N ILE A 143 -8.21 -3.71 -18.39
CA ILE A 143 -9.53 -4.23 -18.76
C ILE A 143 -9.54 -4.56 -20.26
N THR A 144 -9.61 -5.85 -20.59
CA THR A 144 -9.71 -6.33 -21.98
C THR A 144 -11.14 -6.75 -22.31
N PHE A 145 -11.59 -6.38 -23.51
CA PHE A 145 -12.86 -6.84 -24.07
C PHE A 145 -12.55 -7.94 -25.08
N GLY A 146 -13.05 -9.16 -24.84
CA GLY A 146 -12.90 -10.32 -25.73
C GLY A 146 -13.86 -10.32 -26.91
#